data_AF-A0A2G6MUF7-F1
#
_entry.id   AF-A0A2G6MUF7-F1
#
_cell.length_a   1.000
_cell.length_b   1.000
_cell.length_c   1.000
_cell.angle_alpha   90.00
_cell.angle_beta   90.00
_cell.angle_gamma   90.00
#
_symmetry.space_group_name_H-M   'P 1'
#
loop_
_entity.id
_entity.type
_entity.pdbx_description
1 polymer ?
#
loop_
_entity_poly.entity_id
_entity_poly.type
_entity_poly.pdbx_seq_one_letter_code
_entity_poly.pdbx_strand_id
1 'polypeptide(L)'
;MLGGPPNTTYSEVTGAVTLTRAFNPAIMTWAACVAILLSFSGTLGAVLGTIPTPVMGGIMTLLFGTIAAVGMNTLVREGTDITLPRNLVIVSLILVFGIGDMALGYKGFVVQGIGLSAIVGILLHLLLPGKEDSIGKTQDTIA
;
A
#
# COMPACT_ATOMS: atom_id res chain seq x y z
N MET A 1 20.01 4.10 -15.62
CA MET A 1 18.86 4.05 -16.54
C MET A 1 18.77 2.65 -17.15
N LEU A 2 18.23 1.67 -16.41
CA LEU A 2 18.20 0.24 -16.79
C LEU A 2 16.75 -0.30 -16.89
N GLY A 3 15.80 0.54 -17.30
CA GLY A 3 14.45 0.13 -17.71
C GLY A 3 13.56 -0.57 -16.67
N GLY A 4 14.02 -0.79 -15.44
CA GLY A 4 13.24 -1.44 -14.39
C GLY A 4 12.06 -0.57 -13.93
N PRO A 5 10.91 -1.18 -13.58
CA PRO A 5 9.79 -0.45 -13.00
C PRO A 5 10.21 0.18 -11.65
N PRO A 6 9.53 1.26 -11.22
CA PRO A 6 9.75 1.83 -9.91
C PRO A 6 9.47 0.78 -8.82
N ASN A 7 10.36 0.68 -7.84
CA ASN A 7 10.28 -0.29 -6.75
C ASN A 7 9.77 0.38 -5.47
N THR A 8 9.16 -0.41 -4.59
CA THR A 8 8.70 0.02 -3.26
C THR A 8 9.14 -1.00 -2.19
N THR A 9 9.09 -0.61 -0.92
CA THR A 9 9.36 -1.51 0.21
C THR A 9 8.18 -2.45 0.42
N TYR A 10 8.45 -3.76 0.43
CA TYR A 10 7.43 -4.78 0.66
C TYR A 10 7.21 -5.01 2.16
N SER A 11 5.98 -4.77 2.63
CA SER A 11 5.59 -4.94 4.03
C SER A 11 5.77 -6.37 4.54
N GLU A 12 5.62 -7.38 3.68
CA GLU A 12 5.83 -8.79 4.02
C GLU A 12 7.30 -9.06 4.40
N VAL A 13 8.23 -8.43 3.68
CA VAL A 13 9.68 -8.59 3.93
C VAL A 13 10.07 -7.91 5.24
N THR A 14 9.57 -6.70 5.50
CA THR A 14 9.79 -6.01 6.77
C THR A 14 9.21 -6.79 7.95
N GLY A 15 8.03 -7.39 7.79
CA GLY A 15 7.42 -8.27 8.79
C GLY A 15 8.26 -9.51 9.08
N ALA A 16 8.75 -10.19 8.04
CA ALA A 16 9.60 -11.37 8.18
C ALA A 16 10.94 -11.06 8.86
N VAL A 17 11.57 -9.93 8.53
CA VAL A 17 12.81 -9.48 9.19
C VAL A 17 12.57 -9.15 10.66
N THR A 18 11.42 -8.55 10.98
CA THR A 18 11.03 -8.25 12.37
C THR A 18 10.83 -9.53 13.19
N LEU A 19 10.20 -10.55 12.59
CA LEU A 19 9.97 -11.84 13.23
C LEU A 19 11.28 -12.63 13.44
N THR A 20 12.12 -12.68 12.41
CA THR A 20 13.42 -13.39 12.45
C THR A 20 14.50 -12.64 13.22
N ARG A 21 14.24 -11.37 13.59
CA ARG A 21 15.18 -10.44 14.24
C ARG A 21 16.50 -10.28 13.49
N ALA A 22 16.49 -10.56 12.18
CA ALA A 22 17.66 -10.53 11.33
C ALA A 22 17.86 -9.14 10.71
N PHE A 23 18.11 -8.12 11.55
CA PHE A 23 18.21 -6.72 11.13
C PHE A 23 19.54 -6.35 10.43
N ASN A 24 20.41 -7.33 10.18
CA ASN A 24 21.71 -7.08 9.54
C ASN A 24 21.51 -6.82 8.03
N PRO A 25 21.86 -5.62 7.51
CA PRO A 25 21.70 -5.28 6.10
C PRO A 25 22.55 -6.15 5.15
N ALA A 26 23.60 -6.80 5.66
CA ALA A 26 24.37 -7.77 4.88
C ALA A 26 23.50 -8.95 4.42
N ILE A 27 22.51 -9.37 5.21
CA ILE A 27 21.60 -10.47 4.88
C ILE A 27 20.71 -10.09 3.69
N MET A 28 20.22 -8.84 3.65
CA MET A 28 19.45 -8.32 2.51
C MET A 28 20.30 -8.25 1.24
N THR A 29 21.58 -7.93 1.37
CA THR A 29 22.52 -7.88 0.23
C THR A 29 22.74 -9.27 -0.35
N TRP A 30 22.93 -10.29 0.49
CA TRP A 30 23.02 -11.67 0.04
C TRP A 30 21.73 -12.14 -0.64
N ALA A 31 20.56 -11.80 -0.09
CA ALA A 31 19.27 -12.11 -0.71
C ALA A 31 19.14 -11.45 -2.10
N ALA A 32 19.57 -10.20 -2.25
CA ALA A 32 19.57 -9.51 -3.54
C ALA A 32 20.52 -10.17 -4.55
N CYS A 33 21.73 -10.55 -4.14
CA CYS A 33 22.67 -11.28 -4.99
C CYS A 33 22.09 -12.64 -5.44
N VAL A 34 21.47 -13.39 -4.54
CA VAL A 34 20.80 -14.65 -4.86
C VAL A 34 19.64 -14.42 -5.83
N ALA A 35 18.82 -13.39 -5.62
CA ALA A 35 17.73 -13.04 -6.53
C ALA A 35 18.24 -12.70 -7.95
N ILE A 36 19.34 -11.95 -8.05
CA ILE A 36 19.99 -11.65 -9.35
C ILE A 36 20.44 -12.94 -10.01
N LEU A 37 21.15 -13.82 -9.30
CA LEU A 37 21.62 -15.11 -9.85
C LEU A 37 20.46 -16.01 -10.29
N LEU A 38 19.39 -16.08 -9.49
CA LEU A 38 18.19 -16.85 -9.82
C LEU A 38 17.43 -16.25 -11.02
N SER A 39 17.47 -14.92 -11.22
CA SER A 39 16.85 -14.26 -12.36
C SER A 39 17.47 -14.67 -13.71
N PHE A 40 18.73 -15.11 -13.73
CA PHE A 40 19.38 -15.65 -14.93
C PHE A 40 19.10 -17.15 -15.13
N SER A 41 18.48 -17.83 -14.16
CA SER A 41 18.12 -19.24 -14.27
C SER A 41 16.81 -19.43 -15.00
N GLY A 42 16.88 -19.83 -16.28
CA GLY A 42 15.70 -20.12 -17.11
C GLY A 42 14.79 -21.21 -16.53
N THR A 43 15.34 -22.13 -15.74
CA THR A 43 14.57 -23.19 -15.05
C THR A 43 13.56 -22.61 -14.06
N LEU A 44 13.93 -21.56 -13.33
CA LEU A 44 13.04 -20.94 -12.36
C LEU A 44 11.90 -20.18 -13.04
N GLY A 45 12.19 -19.49 -14.14
CA GLY A 45 11.17 -18.86 -14.98
C GLY A 45 10.17 -19.87 -15.57
N ALA A 46 10.65 -21.02 -16.02
CA ALA A 46 9.79 -22.09 -16.52
C ALA A 46 8.85 -22.63 -15.45
N VAL A 47 9.34 -22.84 -14.22
CA VAL A 47 8.52 -23.28 -13.08
C VAL A 47 7.48 -22.23 -12.70
N LEU A 48 7.86 -20.94 -12.63
CA LEU A 48 6.90 -19.86 -12.37
C LEU A 48 5.82 -19.79 -13.47
N GLY A 49 6.18 -20.06 -14.72
CA GLY A 49 5.24 -20.14 -15.84
C GLY A 49 4.23 -21.29 -15.76
N THR A 50 4.50 -22.34 -14.97
CA THR A 50 3.55 -23.44 -14.74
C THR A 50 2.47 -23.12 -13.72
N ILE A 51 2.56 -21.98 -13.02
CA ILE A 51 1.59 -21.59 -11.99
C ILE A 51 0.23 -21.29 -12.65
N PRO A 52 -0.86 -21.97 -12.25
CA PRO A 52 -2.18 -21.72 -12.81
C PRO A 52 -2.70 -20.30 -12.55
N THR A 53 -3.41 -19.72 -13.52
CA THR A 53 -4.00 -18.38 -13.41
C THR A 53 -4.92 -18.19 -12.19
N PRO A 54 -5.70 -19.19 -11.72
CA PRO A 54 -6.54 -19.00 -10.52
C PRO A 54 -5.72 -18.80 -9.24
N VAL A 55 -4.55 -19.43 -9.14
CA VAL A 55 -3.65 -19.29 -7.98
C VAL A 55 -3.03 -17.89 -7.98
N MET A 56 -2.64 -17.42 -9.17
CA MET A 56 -2.08 -16.08 -9.31
C MET A 56 -3.10 -15.00 -8.92
N GLY A 57 -4.37 -15.13 -9.33
CA GLY A 57 -5.44 -14.23 -8.91
C GLY A 57 -5.68 -14.24 -7.39
N GLY A 58 -5.61 -15.41 -6.75
CA GLY A 58 -5.73 -15.55 -5.29
C GLY A 58 -4.61 -14.83 -4.54
N ILE A 59 -3.35 -15.03 -4.95
CA ILE A 59 -2.19 -14.37 -4.33
C ILE A 59 -2.28 -12.85 -4.52
N MET A 60 -2.67 -12.36 -5.69
CA MET A 60 -2.83 -10.92 -5.92
C MET A 60 -3.92 -10.32 -5.04
N THR A 61 -5.04 -11.01 -4.88
CA THR A 61 -6.14 -10.57 -4.00
C THR A 61 -5.67 -10.48 -2.54
N LEU A 62 -4.92 -11.49 -2.07
CA LEU A 62 -4.32 -11.48 -0.74
C LEU A 62 -3.31 -10.34 -0.56
N LEU A 63 -2.44 -10.11 -1.54
CA LEU A 63 -1.42 -9.07 -1.51
C LEU A 63 -2.08 -7.68 -1.45
N PHE A 64 -2.99 -7.36 -2.38
CA PHE A 64 -3.69 -6.07 -2.38
C PHE A 64 -4.57 -5.88 -1.14
N GLY A 65 -5.24 -6.94 -0.67
CA GLY A 65 -6.04 -6.91 0.56
C GLY A 65 -5.19 -6.66 1.79
N THR A 66 -4.00 -7.26 1.88
CA THR A 66 -3.06 -7.04 2.99
C THR A 66 -2.52 -5.61 2.97
N ILE A 67 -2.19 -5.06 1.80
CA ILE A 67 -1.76 -3.66 1.66
C ILE A 67 -2.85 -2.70 2.16
N ALA A 68 -4.11 -2.91 1.76
CA ALA A 68 -5.23 -2.10 2.22
C ALA A 68 -5.44 -2.20 3.74
N ALA A 69 -5.36 -3.42 4.29
CA ALA A 69 -5.49 -3.66 5.73
C ALA A 69 -4.37 -3.00 6.54
N VAL A 70 -3.12 -3.08 6.06
CA VAL A 70 -1.96 -2.40 6.68
C VAL A 70 -2.15 -0.88 6.64
N GLY A 71 -2.60 -0.32 5.52
CA GLY A 71 -2.92 1.11 5.40
C GLY A 71 -3.98 1.57 6.41
N MET A 72 -5.08 0.82 6.55
CA MET A 72 -6.10 1.11 7.56
C MET A 72 -5.56 0.97 8.98
N ASN A 73 -4.73 -0.05 9.25
CA ASN A 73 -4.13 -0.24 10.56
C ASN A 73 -3.21 0.93 10.94
N THR A 74 -2.44 1.47 9.98
CA THR A 74 -1.61 2.66 10.19
C THR A 74 -2.46 3.87 10.59
N LEU A 75 -3.58 4.14 9.92
CA LEU A 75 -4.49 5.24 10.27
C LEU A 75 -5.01 5.14 11.72
N VAL A 76 -5.41 3.94 12.14
CA VAL A 76 -5.89 3.69 13.51
C VAL A 76 -4.75 3.84 14.53
N ARG A 77 -3.54 3.35 14.20
CA ARG A 77 -2.36 3.47 15.07
C ARG A 77 -1.90 4.90 15.27
N GLU A 78 -2.05 5.76 14.27
CA GLU A 78 -1.73 7.19 14.35
C GLU A 78 -2.77 8.00 15.15
N GLY A 79 -3.83 7.36 15.65
CA GLY A 79 -4.86 8.02 16.44
C GLY A 79 -5.86 8.83 15.61
N THR A 80 -5.96 8.55 14.30
CA THR A 80 -7.00 9.17 13.47
C THR A 80 -8.35 8.58 13.85
N ASP A 81 -9.27 9.41 14.32
CA ASP A 81 -10.63 8.96 14.64
C ASP A 81 -11.43 8.78 13.35
N ILE A 82 -11.61 7.52 12.93
CA ILE A 82 -12.34 7.14 11.72
C ILE A 82 -13.86 7.14 11.97
N THR A 83 -14.32 7.31 13.21
CA THR A 83 -15.75 7.44 13.54
C THR A 83 -16.29 8.83 13.19
N LEU A 84 -15.42 9.83 13.11
CA LEU A 84 -15.78 11.17 12.68
C LEU A 84 -16.25 11.16 11.22
N PRO A 85 -17.42 11.75 10.90
CA PRO A 85 -17.98 11.75 9.55
C PRO A 85 -17.01 12.27 8.48
N ARG A 86 -16.21 13.30 8.82
CA ARG A 86 -15.19 13.87 7.94
C ARG A 86 -14.14 12.82 7.52
N ASN A 87 -13.52 12.18 8.50
CA ASN A 87 -12.45 11.21 8.26
C ASN A 87 -12.98 9.97 7.57
N LEU A 88 -14.18 9.51 7.97
CA LEU A 88 -14.87 8.39 7.34
C LEU A 88 -15.11 8.64 5.86
N VAL A 89 -15.62 9.81 5.48
CA VAL A 89 -15.88 10.18 4.08
C VAL A 89 -14.57 10.25 3.29
N ILE A 90 -13.50 10.83 3.85
CA ILE A 90 -12.19 10.92 3.19
C ILE A 90 -11.62 9.52 2.93
N VAL A 91 -11.57 8.66 3.95
CA VAL A 91 -11.02 7.30 3.84
C VAL A 91 -11.85 6.47 2.85
N SER A 92 -13.18 6.55 2.94
CA SER A 92 -14.09 5.79 2.05
C SER A 92 -13.92 6.18 0.59
N LEU A 93 -13.81 7.48 0.29
CA LEU A 93 -13.62 7.93 -1.09
C LEU A 93 -12.23 7.53 -1.61
N ILE A 94 -11.16 7.69 -0.82
CA ILE A 94 -9.81 7.26 -1.23
C ILE A 94 -9.80 5.76 -1.55
N LEU A 95 -10.44 4.93 -0.72
CA LEU A 95 -10.53 3.49 -0.94
C LEU A 95 -11.32 3.14 -2.21
N VAL A 96 -12.47 3.78 -2.45
CA VAL A 96 -13.30 3.52 -3.64
C VAL A 96 -12.58 3.96 -4.92
N PHE A 97 -12.03 5.19 -4.96
CA PHE A 97 -11.31 5.68 -6.14
C PHE A 97 -10.00 4.89 -6.38
N GLY A 98 -9.33 4.44 -5.32
CA GLY A 98 -8.05 3.72 -5.41
C GLY A 98 -8.21 2.25 -5.81
N ILE A 99 -9.01 1.49 -5.06
CA ILE A 99 -9.21 0.04 -5.28
C ILE A 99 -10.16 -0.21 -6.46
N GLY A 100 -11.15 0.68 -6.67
CA GLY A 100 -12.10 0.59 -7.77
C GLY A 100 -11.54 0.95 -9.14
N ASP A 101 -10.23 1.23 -9.24
CA ASP A 101 -9.51 1.60 -10.47
C ASP A 101 -10.21 2.69 -11.28
N MET A 102 -10.73 3.70 -10.58
CA MET A 102 -11.48 4.76 -11.24
C MET A 102 -10.55 5.64 -12.06
N ALA A 103 -11.01 5.96 -13.27
CA ALA A 103 -10.25 6.70 -14.25
C ALA A 103 -10.97 8.01 -14.61
N LEU A 104 -10.29 9.14 -14.44
CA LEU A 104 -10.76 10.43 -14.94
C LEU A 104 -9.80 10.92 -16.01
N GLY A 105 -10.33 11.06 -17.23
CA GLY A 105 -9.60 11.55 -18.39
C GLY A 105 -10.18 12.84 -18.92
N TYR A 106 -9.35 13.86 -19.14
CA TYR A 106 -9.73 15.06 -19.87
C TYR A 106 -8.62 15.48 -20.85
N LYS A 107 -8.95 15.60 -22.14
CA LYS A 107 -8.08 16.07 -23.23
C LYS A 107 -6.63 15.52 -23.23
N GLY A 108 -6.48 14.20 -23.05
CA GLY A 108 -5.18 13.51 -23.17
C GLY A 108 -4.42 13.30 -21.85
N PHE A 109 -4.91 13.84 -20.73
CA PHE A 109 -4.42 13.52 -19.40
C PHE A 109 -5.40 12.55 -18.73
N VAL A 110 -4.91 11.37 -18.36
CA VAL A 110 -5.69 10.29 -17.73
C VAL A 110 -5.06 10.03 -16.37
N VAL A 111 -5.81 10.33 -15.30
CA VAL A 111 -5.42 10.02 -13.93
C VAL A 111 -6.27 8.87 -13.45
N GLN A 112 -5.63 7.78 -13.03
CA GLN A 112 -6.30 6.54 -12.67
C GLN A 112 -5.80 6.00 -11.33
N GLY A 113 -6.67 5.23 -10.68
CA GLY A 113 -6.36 4.44 -9.49
C GLY A 113 -5.76 5.28 -8.36
N ILE A 114 -4.58 4.87 -7.90
CA ILE A 114 -3.90 5.43 -6.72
C ILE A 114 -3.54 6.92 -6.91
N GLY A 115 -3.21 7.33 -8.14
CA GLY A 115 -2.89 8.73 -8.43
C GLY A 115 -4.11 9.64 -8.28
N LEU A 116 -5.28 9.17 -8.73
CA LEU A 116 -6.52 9.92 -8.63
C LEU A 116 -7.01 9.99 -7.19
N SER A 117 -6.95 8.85 -6.47
CA SER A 117 -7.39 8.79 -5.08
C SER A 117 -6.57 9.70 -4.16
N ALA A 118 -5.26 9.83 -4.41
CA ALA A 118 -4.40 10.77 -3.68
C ALA A 118 -4.83 12.23 -3.89
N ILE A 119 -5.11 12.64 -5.14
CA ILE A 119 -5.57 13.99 -5.46
C ILE A 119 -6.91 14.28 -4.78
N VAL A 120 -7.88 13.36 -4.90
CA VAL A 120 -9.19 13.50 -4.25
C VAL A 120 -9.03 13.58 -2.73
N GLY A 121 -8.20 12.73 -2.13
CA GLY A 121 -7.92 12.72 -0.70
C GLY A 121 -7.36 14.05 -0.19
N ILE A 122 -6.35 14.60 -0.88
CA ILE A 122 -5.75 15.89 -0.55
C ILE A 122 -6.77 17.02 -0.70
N LEU A 123 -7.50 17.05 -1.82
CA LEU A 123 -8.50 18.07 -2.10
C LEU A 123 -9.60 18.08 -1.03
N LEU A 124 -10.09 16.91 -0.67
CA LEU A 124 -11.15 16.73 0.31
C LEU A 124 -10.68 17.06 1.73
N HIS A 125 -9.45 16.65 2.08
CA HIS A 125 -8.84 17.03 3.35
C HIS A 125 -8.71 18.56 3.49
N LEU A 126 -8.40 19.26 2.40
CA LEU A 126 -8.30 20.72 2.38
C LEU A 126 -9.65 21.41 2.46
N LEU A 127 -10.65 20.92 1.72
CA LEU A 127 -11.98 21.51 1.59
C LEU A 127 -12.84 21.31 2.85
N LEU A 128 -12.72 20.17 3.53
CA LEU A 128 -13.57 19.86 4.69
C LEU A 128 -13.11 20.62 5.95
N PRO A 129 -13.99 21.45 6.56
CA PRO A 129 -13.73 22.12 7.84
C PRO A 129 -13.71 21.12 9.00
N GLY A 130 -13.12 21.50 10.16
CA GLY A 130 -13.03 20.64 11.34
C GLY A 130 -11.74 19.79 11.42
N LYS A 131 -10.60 20.34 10.98
CA LYS A 131 -9.29 19.68 11.05
C LYS A 131 -8.82 19.40 12.49
N GLU A 132 -9.24 20.24 13.43
CA GLU A 132 -8.81 20.23 14.83
C GLU A 132 -9.36 19.03 15.62
N ASP A 133 -10.53 18.52 15.23
CA ASP A 133 -11.14 17.35 15.86
C ASP A 133 -10.68 16.02 15.21
N SER A 134 -9.93 16.07 14.11
CA SER A 134 -9.64 14.88 13.28
C SER A 134 -8.63 13.90 13.88
N ILE A 135 -7.86 14.32 14.89
CA ILE A 135 -6.98 13.46 15.69
C ILE A 135 -7.73 13.18 16.99
N GLY A 136 -8.02 11.92 17.27
CA GLY A 136 -8.86 11.53 18.39
C GLY A 136 -8.35 12.14 19.69
N LYS A 137 -9.17 12.97 20.35
CA LYS A 137 -8.91 13.43 21.71
C LYS A 137 -8.85 12.20 22.62
N THR A 138 -7.65 11.71 22.91
CA THR A 138 -7.43 10.73 23.97
C THR A 138 -6.16 11.13 24.71
N GLN A 139 -6.28 12.10 25.62
CA GLN A 139 -5.65 12.05 26.96
C GLN A 139 -5.94 13.20 27.97
N ASP A 140 -6.80 14.20 27.71
CA ASP A 140 -7.05 15.28 28.69
C ASP A 140 -8.38 15.18 29.50
N THR A 141 -8.78 14.00 29.98
CA THR A 141 -9.95 13.89 30.91
C THR A 141 -9.71 12.98 32.12
N ILE A 142 -8.46 12.76 32.51
CA ILE A 142 -8.11 12.25 33.84
C ILE A 142 -6.99 13.11 34.43
N ALA A 143 -7.34 14.36 34.72
CA ALA A 143 -6.70 15.19 35.72
C ALA A 143 -7.46 15.03 37.05
#